data_AF-A0A7S1Z785-F1
#
_entry.id   AF-A0A7S1Z785-F1
#
_cell.length_a   1.000
_cell.length_b   1.000
_cell.length_c   1.000
_cell.angle_alpha   90.00
_cell.angle_beta   90.00
_cell.angle_gamma   90.00
#
_symmetry.space_group_name_H-M   'P 1'
#
loop_
_entity.id
_entity.type
_entity.pdbx_description
1 polymer ?
#
loop_
_entity_poly.entity_id
_entity_poly.type
_entity_poly.pdbx_seq_one_letter_code
_entity_poly.pdbx_strand_id
1 'polypeptide(L)'
;GGAATGVAVKAKGISVSASSGGGAKLPVGMAAKDNGQKSKSAQRREKQKLAKEKAEQKEREEAEAKAREEEERRKASAADPEKRAKKIRKALKQIEGLKGKDPADLNEDQRKKLESEAELREELERLGL
;
A
#
# COMPACT_ATOMS: atom_id res chain seq x y z
N GLY A 1 -10.39 -39.72 17.66
CA GLY A 1 -9.16 -39.16 18.24
C GLY A 1 -8.74 -37.97 17.42
N GLY A 2 -8.48 -36.83 18.06
CA GLY A 2 -8.07 -35.59 17.41
C GLY A 2 -8.08 -34.47 18.45
N ALA A 3 -6.91 -34.15 18.97
CA ALA A 3 -6.69 -33.45 20.24
C ALA A 3 -7.09 -31.96 20.23
N ALA A 4 -7.66 -31.52 21.35
CA ALA A 4 -7.77 -30.12 21.72
C ALA A 4 -6.39 -29.59 22.12
N THR A 5 -5.90 -28.56 21.42
CA THR A 5 -4.70 -27.83 21.81
C THR A 5 -5.11 -26.47 22.37
N GLY A 6 -5.18 -26.40 23.70
CA GLY A 6 -5.24 -25.15 24.43
C GLY A 6 -3.89 -24.43 24.37
N VAL A 7 -3.94 -23.11 24.27
CA VAL A 7 -2.77 -22.25 24.49
C VAL A 7 -3.09 -21.35 25.67
N ALA A 8 -2.62 -21.78 26.84
CA ALA A 8 -2.55 -20.97 28.04
C ALA A 8 -1.26 -20.12 27.97
N VAL A 9 -1.39 -18.80 27.87
CA VAL A 9 -0.26 -17.89 28.06
C VAL A 9 -0.27 -17.41 29.50
N LYS A 10 0.64 -17.95 30.30
CA LYS A 10 0.87 -17.61 31.70
C LYS A 10 2.16 -16.81 31.84
N ALA A 11 2.04 -15.74 32.63
CA ALA A 11 3.07 -15.02 33.38
C ALA A 11 4.03 -14.08 32.62
N LYS A 12 4.14 -12.84 33.11
CA LYS A 12 5.20 -12.49 34.08
C LYS A 12 4.87 -11.14 34.73
N GLY A 13 4.78 -11.14 36.05
CA GLY A 13 4.60 -9.92 36.84
C GLY A 13 5.80 -9.00 36.71
N ILE A 14 5.52 -7.70 36.57
CA ILE A 14 6.53 -6.65 36.69
C ILE A 14 6.57 -6.25 38.17
N SER A 15 7.59 -6.74 38.87
CA SER A 15 7.95 -6.26 40.20
C SER A 15 8.68 -4.93 40.06
N VAL A 16 8.02 -3.82 40.36
CA VAL A 16 8.69 -2.53 40.58
C VAL A 16 9.16 -2.49 42.02
N SER A 17 10.42 -2.87 42.22
CA SER A 17 11.14 -2.71 43.48
C SER A 17 11.36 -1.22 43.76
N ALA A 18 10.82 -0.75 44.87
CA ALA A 18 11.18 0.51 45.50
C ALA A 18 12.69 0.49 45.84
N SER A 19 13.45 1.47 45.35
CA SER A 19 14.74 1.82 45.96
C SER A 19 14.60 3.17 46.67
N SER A 20 14.39 3.07 47.97
CA SER A 20 14.76 4.11 48.93
C SER A 20 16.28 4.25 48.95
N GLY A 21 16.78 5.48 49.02
CA GLY A 21 18.18 5.73 49.38
C GLY A 21 18.79 6.94 48.69
N GLY A 22 19.23 7.90 49.50
CA GLY A 22 20.23 8.89 49.08
C GLY A 22 19.82 10.34 49.25
N GLY A 23 19.54 10.76 50.48
CA GLY A 23 19.62 12.18 50.85
C GLY A 23 21.07 12.65 50.73
N ALA A 24 21.44 13.16 49.56
CA ALA A 24 22.68 13.90 49.37
C ALA A 24 22.35 15.40 49.47
N LYS A 25 22.79 16.03 50.56
CA LYS A 25 22.86 17.49 50.69
C LYS A 25 23.78 18.01 49.58
N LEU A 26 23.20 18.51 48.50
CA LEU A 26 23.94 19.19 47.44
C LEU A 26 24.16 20.67 47.85
N PRO A 27 25.34 21.25 47.58
CA PRO A 27 25.62 22.64 47.89
C PRO A 27 24.69 23.57 47.08
N VAL A 28 23.97 24.41 47.81
CA VAL A 28 23.18 25.53 47.27
C VAL A 28 24.17 26.56 46.73
N GLY A 29 24.38 26.62 45.41
CA GLY A 29 25.18 27.70 44.82
C GLY A 29 25.96 27.44 43.54
N MET A 30 25.52 26.56 42.64
CA MET A 30 26.02 26.60 41.25
C MET A 30 24.90 27.06 40.32
N ALA A 31 24.84 28.37 40.11
CA ALA A 31 24.11 28.97 39.01
C ALA A 31 24.68 28.40 37.69
N ALA A 32 23.87 27.64 36.97
CA ALA A 32 24.21 27.19 35.63
C ALA A 32 24.34 28.43 34.74
N LYS A 33 25.54 28.66 34.19
CA LYS A 33 25.77 29.66 33.16
C LYS A 33 24.85 29.37 31.97
N ASP A 34 23.99 30.32 31.66
CA ASP A 34 23.08 30.34 30.52
C ASP A 34 23.89 30.45 29.22
N ASN A 35 24.43 29.32 28.76
CA ASN A 35 25.20 29.22 27.51
C ASN A 35 24.26 29.10 26.30
N GLY A 36 23.33 30.03 26.08
CA GLY A 36 22.53 30.12 24.85
C GLY A 36 21.83 28.81 24.40
N GLN A 37 21.72 27.82 25.29
CA GLN A 37 21.20 26.51 24.99
C GLN A 37 19.68 26.62 25.07
N LYS A 38 19.03 26.53 23.91
CA LYS A 38 17.57 26.44 23.80
C LYS A 38 17.01 25.56 24.93
N SER A 39 16.01 26.08 25.65
CA SER A 39 15.44 25.41 26.82
C SER A 39 15.05 23.95 26.50
N LYS A 40 15.10 23.05 27.49
CA LYS A 40 14.69 21.64 27.31
C LYS A 40 13.31 21.49 26.65
N SER A 41 12.40 22.45 26.86
CA SER A 41 11.09 22.45 26.20
C SER A 41 11.16 22.85 24.72
N ALA A 42 12.03 23.79 24.34
CA ALA A 42 12.30 24.15 22.96
C ALA A 42 12.91 22.97 22.19
N GLN A 43 13.87 22.24 22.79
CA GLN A 43 14.44 21.04 22.19
C GLN A 43 13.41 19.91 22.00
N ARG A 44 12.48 19.74 22.95
CA ARG A 44 11.37 18.77 22.83
C ARG A 44 10.40 19.13 21.71
N ARG A 45 10.03 20.41 21.60
CA ARG A 45 9.15 20.90 20.52
C ARG A 45 9.80 20.76 19.14
N GLU A 46 11.09 21.05 19.02
CA GLU A 46 11.83 20.85 17.76
C GLU A 46 11.89 19.37 17.36
N LYS A 47 12.20 18.46 18.30
CA LYS A 47 12.18 17.01 18.01
C LYS A 47 10.81 16.49 17.58
N GLN A 48 9.73 16.98 18.18
CA GLN A 48 8.37 16.53 17.86
C GLN A 48 7.92 17.01 16.48
N LYS A 49 8.25 18.25 16.10
CA LYS A 49 7.99 18.78 14.74
C LYS A 49 8.75 17.97 13.68
N LEU A 50 10.03 17.69 13.95
CA LEU A 50 10.90 16.98 13.01
C LEU A 50 10.52 15.50 12.86
N ALA A 51 9.98 14.88 13.92
CA ALA A 51 9.43 13.53 13.83
C ALA A 51 8.12 13.48 13.02
N LYS A 52 7.26 14.49 13.18
CA LYS A 52 5.99 14.58 12.44
C LYS A 52 6.23 14.83 10.94
N GLU A 53 7.16 15.71 10.61
CA GLU A 53 7.54 16.02 9.23
C GLU A 53 8.16 14.82 8.50
N LYS A 54 9.03 14.06 9.18
CA LYS A 54 9.61 12.82 8.63
C LYS A 54 8.58 11.70 8.44
N ALA A 55 7.55 11.62 9.28
CA ALA A 55 6.48 10.65 9.11
C ALA A 55 5.62 11.00 7.88
N GLU A 56 5.28 12.28 7.70
CA GLU A 56 4.48 12.74 6.56
C GLU A 56 5.24 12.65 5.23
N GLN A 57 6.56 12.91 5.23
CA GLN A 57 7.40 12.71 4.04
C GLN A 57 7.48 11.25 3.60
N LYS A 58 7.68 10.33 4.55
CA LYS A 58 7.72 8.89 4.22
C LYS A 58 6.40 8.37 3.68
N GLU A 59 5.29 8.83 4.24
CA GLU A 59 3.96 8.42 3.77
C GLU A 59 3.68 8.94 2.35
N ARG A 60 4.14 10.16 2.01
CA ARG A 60 4.06 10.69 0.65
C ARG A 60 4.98 9.96 -0.33
N GLU A 61 6.22 9.68 0.06
CA GLU A 61 7.17 8.94 -0.80
C GLU A 61 6.72 7.50 -1.05
N GLU A 62 6.16 6.81 -0.05
CA GLU A 62 5.62 5.45 -0.23
C GLU A 62 4.36 5.43 -1.12
N ALA A 63 3.50 6.46 -1.03
CA ALA A 63 2.34 6.59 -1.91
C ALA A 63 2.75 6.87 -3.37
N GLU A 64 3.75 7.73 -3.57
CA GLU A 64 4.25 8.06 -4.92
C GLU A 64 5.00 6.88 -5.56
N ALA A 65 5.80 6.14 -4.77
CA ALA A 65 6.48 4.94 -5.26
C ALA A 65 5.51 3.86 -5.73
N LYS A 66 4.43 3.61 -4.97
CA LYS A 66 3.38 2.65 -5.36
C LYS A 66 2.62 3.08 -6.61
N ALA A 67 2.34 4.38 -6.76
CA ALA A 67 1.67 4.90 -7.95
C ALA A 67 2.55 4.75 -9.20
N ARG A 68 3.85 5.03 -9.11
CA ARG A 68 4.79 4.85 -10.22
C ARG A 68 4.95 3.38 -10.62
N GLU A 69 5.05 2.45 -9.66
CA GLU A 69 5.17 1.02 -9.94
C GLU A 69 3.92 0.47 -10.66
N GLU A 70 2.72 0.90 -10.26
CA GLU A 70 1.48 0.48 -10.92
C GLU A 70 1.37 1.05 -12.35
N GLU A 71 1.81 2.29 -12.56
CA GLU A 71 1.83 2.91 -13.89
C GLU A 71 2.82 2.21 -14.84
N GLU A 72 4.02 1.88 -14.36
CA GLU A 72 5.01 1.12 -15.14
C GLU A 72 4.52 -0.28 -15.47
N ARG A 73 3.85 -0.96 -14.54
CA ARG A 73 3.25 -2.28 -14.80
C ARG A 73 2.14 -2.20 -15.84
N ARG A 74 1.31 -1.15 -15.82
CA ARG A 74 0.28 -0.90 -16.84
C ARG A 74 0.92 -0.66 -18.21
N LYS A 75 1.96 0.19 -18.29
CA LYS A 75 2.70 0.47 -19.53
C LYS A 75 3.40 -0.78 -20.10
N ALA A 76 4.08 -1.56 -19.26
CA ALA A 76 4.73 -2.81 -19.67
C ALA A 76 3.72 -3.86 -20.16
N SER A 77 2.54 -3.94 -19.54
CA SER A 77 1.47 -4.86 -19.99
C SER A 77 0.77 -4.41 -21.27
N ALA A 78 0.80 -3.11 -21.57
CA ALA A 78 0.33 -2.53 -22.82
C ALA A 78 1.36 -2.67 -23.96
N ALA A 79 2.64 -2.83 -23.62
CA ALA A 79 3.76 -2.92 -24.55
C ALA A 79 4.02 -4.33 -25.12
N ASP A 80 3.32 -5.36 -24.64
CA ASP A 80 3.45 -6.73 -25.16
C ASP A 80 2.32 -7.02 -26.18
N PRO A 81 2.60 -6.86 -27.49
CA PRO A 81 1.60 -6.99 -28.54
C PRO A 81 1.05 -8.43 -28.64
N GLU A 82 1.85 -9.44 -28.32
CA GLU A 82 1.41 -10.84 -28.34
C GLU A 82 0.42 -11.14 -27.20
N LYS A 83 0.70 -10.66 -25.99
CA LYS A 83 -0.25 -10.80 -24.87
C LYS A 83 -1.54 -10.05 -25.15
N ARG A 84 -1.48 -8.88 -25.79
CA ARG A 84 -2.66 -8.10 -26.19
C ARG A 84 -3.46 -8.84 -27.27
N ALA A 85 -2.80 -9.31 -28.33
CA ALA A 85 -3.42 -10.14 -29.36
C ALA A 85 -4.08 -11.41 -28.76
N LYS A 86 -3.44 -12.09 -27.81
CA LYS A 86 -4.01 -13.25 -27.12
C LYS A 86 -5.28 -12.91 -26.33
N LYS A 87 -5.31 -11.75 -25.65
CA LYS A 87 -6.51 -11.28 -24.94
C LYS A 87 -7.64 -10.95 -25.92
N ILE A 88 -7.33 -10.26 -27.00
CA ILE A 88 -8.29 -9.91 -28.06
C ILE A 88 -8.85 -11.17 -28.72
N ARG A 89 -8.01 -12.14 -29.12
CA ARG A 89 -8.45 -13.45 -29.67
C ARG A 89 -9.38 -14.19 -28.72
N LYS A 90 -9.12 -14.15 -27.40
CA LYS A 90 -10.02 -14.73 -26.40
C LYS A 90 -11.37 -14.01 -26.34
N ALA A 91 -11.38 -12.68 -26.39
CA ALA A 91 -12.61 -11.90 -26.41
C ALA A 91 -13.44 -12.20 -27.66
N LEU A 92 -12.81 -12.25 -28.84
CA LEU A 92 -13.46 -12.63 -30.11
C LEU A 92 -14.08 -14.04 -30.03
N LYS A 93 -13.38 -15.02 -29.46
CA LYS A 93 -13.94 -16.37 -29.26
C LYS A 93 -15.16 -16.39 -28.33
N GLN A 94 -15.16 -15.55 -27.28
CA GLN A 94 -16.34 -15.40 -26.42
C GLN A 94 -17.51 -14.78 -27.21
N ILE A 95 -17.23 -13.76 -28.02
CA ILE A 95 -18.21 -13.08 -28.87
C ILE A 95 -18.81 -14.06 -29.89
N GLU A 96 -18.01 -14.89 -30.54
CA GLU A 96 -18.51 -15.96 -31.42
C GLU A 96 -19.49 -16.90 -30.71
N GLY A 97 -19.18 -17.27 -29.47
CA GLY A 97 -20.09 -18.06 -28.63
C GLY A 97 -21.37 -17.32 -28.21
N LEU A 98 -21.37 -15.99 -28.24
CA LEU A 98 -22.56 -15.17 -27.97
C LEU A 98 -23.39 -14.95 -29.24
N LYS A 99 -22.77 -14.89 -30.42
CA LYS A 99 -23.44 -14.77 -31.72
C LYS A 99 -24.35 -15.94 -32.06
N GLY A 100 -24.04 -17.13 -31.56
CA GLY A 100 -24.88 -18.32 -31.73
C GLY A 100 -26.08 -18.38 -30.78
N LYS A 101 -26.29 -17.36 -29.93
CA LYS A 101 -27.41 -17.29 -28.99
C LYS A 101 -28.44 -16.27 -29.46
N ASP A 102 -29.68 -16.43 -29.01
CA ASP A 102 -30.73 -15.48 -29.31
C ASP A 102 -30.46 -14.12 -28.65
N PRO A 103 -30.57 -13.00 -29.39
CA PRO A 103 -30.26 -11.67 -28.88
C PRO A 103 -31.20 -11.20 -27.77
N ALA A 104 -32.38 -11.81 -27.65
CA ALA A 104 -33.35 -11.55 -26.59
C ALA A 104 -32.88 -12.09 -25.22
N ASP A 105 -32.07 -13.14 -25.21
CA ASP A 105 -31.55 -13.79 -23.99
C ASP A 105 -30.22 -13.20 -23.53
N LEU A 106 -29.64 -12.27 -24.30
CA LEU A 106 -28.37 -11.64 -23.99
C LEU A 106 -28.54 -10.49 -22.99
N ASN A 107 -27.68 -10.47 -21.98
CA ASN A 107 -27.60 -9.35 -21.05
C ASN A 107 -26.87 -8.14 -21.66
N GLU A 108 -26.95 -6.98 -21.00
CA GLU A 108 -26.33 -5.74 -21.49
C GLU A 108 -24.82 -5.87 -21.74
N ASP A 109 -24.10 -6.57 -20.86
CA ASP A 109 -22.66 -6.76 -20.99
C ASP A 109 -22.29 -7.64 -22.19
N GLN A 110 -23.11 -8.65 -22.51
CA GLN A 110 -22.93 -9.52 -23.67
C GLN A 110 -23.22 -8.76 -24.97
N ARG A 111 -24.24 -7.89 -24.98
CA ARG A 111 -24.54 -7.02 -26.11
C ARG A 111 -23.39 -6.03 -26.38
N LYS A 112 -22.86 -5.38 -25.34
CA LYS A 112 -21.67 -4.51 -25.45
C LYS A 112 -20.43 -5.25 -26.00
N LYS A 113 -20.26 -6.52 -25.63
CA LYS A 113 -19.19 -7.37 -26.21
C LYS A 113 -19.40 -7.62 -27.71
N LEU A 114 -20.64 -7.81 -28.15
CA LEU A 114 -20.94 -7.97 -29.58
C LEU A 114 -20.69 -6.66 -30.35
N GLU A 115 -21.04 -5.52 -29.77
CA GLU A 115 -20.81 -4.19 -30.36
C GLU A 115 -19.32 -3.89 -30.52
N SER A 116 -18.50 -4.24 -29.51
CA SER A 116 -17.03 -4.04 -29.54
C SER A 116 -16.27 -5.02 -30.43
N GLU A 117 -16.95 -5.94 -31.11
CA GLU A 117 -16.28 -6.94 -31.95
C GLU A 117 -15.49 -6.31 -33.11
N ALA A 118 -16.06 -5.31 -33.77
CA ALA A 118 -15.42 -4.64 -34.90
C ALA A 118 -14.11 -3.97 -34.45
N GLU A 119 -14.14 -3.23 -33.33
CA GLU A 119 -12.97 -2.58 -32.74
C GLU A 119 -11.88 -3.60 -32.37
N LEU A 120 -12.27 -4.74 -31.78
CA LEU A 120 -11.34 -5.80 -31.41
C LEU A 120 -10.67 -6.46 -32.64
N ARG A 121 -11.38 -6.57 -33.77
CA ARG A 121 -10.79 -7.09 -35.02
C ARG A 121 -9.80 -6.10 -35.62
N GLU A 122 -10.17 -4.82 -35.70
CA GLU A 122 -9.27 -3.75 -36.17
C GLU A 122 -8.02 -3.64 -35.31
N GLU A 123 -8.17 -3.78 -33.99
CA GLU A 123 -7.04 -3.76 -33.06
C GLU A 123 -6.11 -4.97 -33.26
N LEU A 124 -6.66 -6.16 -33.56
CA LEU A 124 -5.86 -7.35 -33.89
C LEU A 124 -5.09 -7.15 -35.19
N GLU A 125 -5.74 -6.64 -36.23
CA GLU A 125 -5.12 -6.33 -37.52
C GLU A 125 -4.01 -5.28 -37.36
N ARG A 126 -4.24 -4.24 -36.55
CA ARG A 126 -3.24 -3.21 -36.24
C ARG A 126 -2.02 -3.76 -35.53
N LEU A 127 -2.18 -4.82 -34.74
CA LEU A 127 -1.06 -5.51 -34.09
C LEU A 127 -0.25 -6.38 -35.06
N GLY A 128 -0.76 -6.67 -36.26
CA GLY A 128 -0.01 -7.34 -37.34
C GLY A 128 0.47 -8.76 -37.00
N LEU A 129 -0.23 -9.44 -36.10
CA LEU A 129 0.15 -10.72 -35.47
C LEU A 129 -0.86 -11.86 -35.70
#